data_AF-A0A3D1ASW6-F1
#
_entry.id   AF-A0A3D1ASW6-F1
#
_cell.length_a   1.000
_cell.length_b   1.000
_cell.length_c   1.000
_cell.angle_alpha   90.00
_cell.angle_beta   90.00
_cell.angle_gamma   90.00
#
_symmetry.space_group_name_H-M   'P 1'
#
loop_
_entity.id
_entity.type
_entity.pdbx_description
1 polymer ?
#
loop_
_entity_poly.entity_id
_entity_poly.type
_entity_poly.pdbx_seq_one_letter_code
_entity_poly.pdbx_strand_id
1 'polypeptide(L)' 'MERKELLPQTRNRRRGFSLVELLIVIAIILIILGVALPRLNQARITANEMSAIRSVTVIHTAEQQYMSQYGKFA' A
#
# COMPACT_ATOMS: atom_id res chain seq x y z
N MET A 1 15.73 -68.39 -4.36
CA MET A 1 16.16 -66.98 -4.53
C MET A 1 14.90 -66.16 -4.77
N GLU A 2 14.45 -65.46 -3.72
CA GLU A 2 13.14 -64.83 -3.60
C GLU A 2 12.92 -63.68 -4.59
N ARG A 3 11.71 -63.65 -5.19
CA ARG A 3 11.21 -62.54 -5.99
C ARG A 3 10.97 -61.34 -5.06
N LYS A 4 11.65 -60.22 -5.30
CA LYS A 4 11.28 -58.92 -4.72
C LYS A 4 9.90 -58.51 -5.27
N GLU A 5 8.88 -58.54 -4.42
CA GLU A 5 7.59 -57.90 -4.69
C GLU A 5 7.78 -56.38 -4.75
N LEU A 6 7.61 -55.80 -5.94
CA LEU A 6 7.67 -54.36 -6.15
C LEU A 6 6.35 -53.75 -5.67
N LEU A 7 6.35 -53.14 -4.49
CA LEU A 7 5.20 -52.38 -4.00
C LEU A 7 4.85 -51.26 -4.99
N PRO A 8 3.56 -51.08 -5.33
CA PRO A 8 3.15 -50.01 -6.24
C PRO A 8 3.43 -48.65 -5.60
N GLN A 9 4.38 -47.92 -6.19
CA GLN A 9 4.66 -46.52 -5.86
C GLN A 9 3.39 -45.71 -6.11
N THR A 10 2.76 -45.21 -5.04
CA THR A 10 1.59 -44.34 -5.14
C THR A 10 2.01 -43.05 -5.83
N ARG A 11 1.63 -42.89 -7.10
CA ARG A 11 1.94 -41.71 -7.89
C ARG A 11 1.24 -40.51 -7.24
N ASN A 12 2.00 -39.72 -6.51
CA ASN A 12 1.52 -38.53 -5.81
C ASN A 12 0.94 -37.57 -6.87
N ARG A 13 -0.39 -37.53 -7.02
CA ARG A 13 -1.08 -36.69 -8.00
C ARG A 13 -0.88 -35.23 -7.58
N ARG A 14 0.06 -34.55 -8.22
CA ARG A 14 0.21 -33.10 -8.10
C ARG A 14 -1.13 -32.47 -8.52
N ARG A 15 -1.82 -31.86 -7.56
CA ARG A 15 -3.03 -31.06 -7.81
C ARG A 15 -2.59 -29.77 -8.51
N GLY A 16 -3.05 -29.56 -9.73
CA GLY A 16 -2.89 -28.29 -10.44
C GLY A 16 -3.84 -27.23 -9.87
N PHE A 17 -3.54 -25.95 -10.15
CA PHE A 17 -4.37 -24.82 -9.75
C PHE A 17 -5.68 -24.81 -10.53
N SER A 18 -6.80 -24.54 -9.86
CA SER A 18 -8.11 -24.40 -10.49
C SER A 18 -8.30 -22.98 -11.05
N LEU A 19 -8.96 -22.87 -12.20
CA LEU A 19 -9.39 -21.57 -12.74
C LEU A 19 -10.29 -20.80 -11.75
N VAL A 20 -11.08 -21.53 -10.95
CA VAL A 20 -11.95 -20.95 -9.92
C VAL A 20 -11.12 -20.35 -8.78
N GLU A 21 -10.02 -21.00 -8.39
CA GLU A 21 -9.11 -20.47 -7.37
C GLU A 21 -8.48 -19.16 -7.84
N LEU A 22 -8.06 -19.08 -9.12
CA LEU A 22 -7.52 -17.84 -9.69
C LEU A 22 -8.56 -16.72 -9.68
N LEU A 23 -9.79 -17.04 -10.08
CA LEU A 23 -10.88 -16.08 -10.22
C LEU A 23 -11.22 -15.42 -8.88
N ILE A 24 -11.30 -16.22 -7.82
CA ILE A 24 -11.58 -15.71 -6.46
C ILE A 24 -10.47 -14.77 -6.00
N VAL A 25 -9.21 -15.11 -6.27
CA VAL A 25 -8.07 -14.26 -5.90
C VAL A 25 -8.14 -12.91 -6.60
N ILE A 26 -8.38 -12.89 -7.91
CA ILE A 26 -8.52 -11.64 -8.67
C ILE A 26 -9.72 -10.83 -8.17
N ALA A 27 -10.86 -11.48 -7.89
CA ALA A 27 -12.03 -10.80 -7.34
C ALA A 27 -11.71 -10.09 -6.01
N ILE A 28 -11.00 -10.75 -5.09
CA ILE A 28 -10.60 -10.14 -3.81
C ILE A 28 -9.65 -8.96 -4.04
N ILE A 29 -8.67 -9.09 -4.93
CA ILE A 29 -7.74 -8.00 -5.26
C ILE A 29 -8.50 -6.79 -5.80
N LEU A 30 -9.45 -6.99 -6.71
CA LEU A 30 -10.25 -5.92 -7.30
C LEU A 30 -11.13 -5.21 -6.27
N ILE A 31 -11.71 -5.95 -5.31
CA ILE A 31 -12.49 -5.37 -4.20
C ILE A 31 -11.59 -4.46 -3.33
N ILE A 32 -10.39 -4.94 -2.96
CA ILE A 32 -9.45 -4.17 -2.15
C ILE A 32 -9.00 -2.91 -2.91
N LEU A 33 -8.62 -3.06 -4.19
CA LEU A 33 -8.18 -1.92 -5.01
C LEU A 33 -9.29 -0.90 -5.25
N GLY A 34 -10.53 -1.35 -5.46
CA GLY A 34 -11.69 -0.47 -5.62
C GLY A 34 -11.89 0.46 -4.42
N VAL A 35 -11.60 0.00 -3.21
CA VAL A 35 -11.66 0.81 -1.99
C VAL A 35 -10.37 1.59 -1.73
N ALA A 36 -9.21 1.02 -2.07
CA ALA A 36 -7.90 1.61 -1.77
C ALA A 36 -7.52 2.80 -2.66
N LEU A 37 -7.80 2.72 -3.98
CA LEU A 37 -7.43 3.76 -4.94
C LEU A 37 -8.06 5.14 -4.67
N PRO A 38 -9.37 5.29 -4.41
CA PRO A 38 -9.95 6.60 -4.10
C PRO A 38 -9.39 7.18 -2.80
N ARG A 39 -9.14 6.33 -1.79
CA ARG A 39 -8.51 6.74 -0.52
C ARG A 39 -7.09 7.26 -0.74
N LEU A 40 -6.32 6.62 -1.62
CA LEU A 40 -4.98 7.09 -1.99
C LEU A 40 -5.01 8.45 -2.68
N ASN A 41 -5.96 8.67 -3.59
CA ASN A 41 -6.11 9.97 -4.26
C ASN A 41 -6.46 11.08 -3.27
N GLN A 42 -7.41 10.82 -2.35
CA GLN A 42 -7.75 11.78 -1.30
C GLN A 42 -6.54 12.06 -0.38
N ALA A 43 -5.81 11.02 0.04
CA ALA A 43 -4.62 11.17 0.87
C ALA A 43 -3.54 12.03 0.18
N ARG A 44 -3.37 11.90 -1.14
CA ARG A 44 -2.44 12.74 -1.92
C ARG A 44 -2.85 14.21 -1.93
N ILE A 45 -4.13 14.49 -2.14
CA ILE A 45 -4.67 15.88 -2.13
C ILE A 45 -4.43 16.50 -0.76
N THR A 46 -4.83 15.81 0.31
CA THR A 46 -4.62 16.26 1.68
C THR A 46 -3.13 16.42 2.01
N ALA A 47 -2.26 15.52 1.57
CA ALA A 47 -0.82 15.67 1.78
C ALA A 47 -0.24 16.93 1.12
N ASN A 48 -0.67 17.24 -0.10
CA ASN A 48 -0.24 18.45 -0.82
C ASN A 48 -0.75 19.73 -0.12
N GLU A 49 -2.01 19.72 0.31
CA GLU A 49 -2.59 20.83 1.09
C GLU A 49 -1.83 21.05 2.41
N MET A 50 -1.58 19.97 3.16
CA MET A 50 -0.80 20.02 4.39
C MET A 50 0.63 20.52 4.15
N SER A 51 1.26 20.14 3.03
CA SER A 51 2.59 20.65 2.68
C SER A 51 2.57 22.16 2.42
N ALA A 52 1.56 22.68 1.71
CA ALA A 52 1.43 24.11 1.47
C ALA A 52 1.17 24.88 2.78
N ILE A 53 0.25 24.40 3.62
CA ILE A 53 -0.04 24.97 4.93
C ILE A 53 1.24 25.04 5.77
N ARG A 54 2.03 23.96 5.79
CA ARG A 54 3.26 23.89 6.57
C ARG A 54 4.29 24.90 6.08
N SER A 55 4.45 25.06 4.77
CA SER A 55 5.35 26.07 4.19
C SER A 55 4.96 27.49 4.62
N VAL A 56 3.68 27.85 4.53
CA VAL A 56 3.17 29.16 4.97
C VAL A 56 3.35 29.34 6.47
N THR A 57 3.07 28.31 7.26
CA THR A 57 3.23 28.34 8.73
C THR A 57 4.68 28.59 9.13
N VAL A 58 5.64 27.97 8.44
CA VAL A 58 7.07 28.18 8.67
C VAL A 58 7.48 29.62 8.38
N ILE A 59 7.01 30.18 7.25
CA ILE A 59 7.28 31.59 6.89
C ILE A 59 6.69 32.52 7.95
N HIS A 60 5.40 32.35 8.28
CA HIS A 60 4.73 33.16 9.29
C HIS A 60 5.45 33.11 10.64
N THR A 61 5.88 31.92 11.07
CA THR A 61 6.63 31.77 12.33
C THR A 61 7.96 32.52 12.28
N ALA A 62 8.66 32.48 11.14
CA ALA A 62 9.90 33.21 10.96
C ALA A 62 9.69 34.74 10.98
N GLU A 63 8.61 35.24 10.36
CA GLU A 63 8.25 36.65 10.41
C GLU A 63 7.92 37.10 11.84
N GLN A 64 7.14 36.31 12.59
CA GLN A 64 6.83 36.61 13.99
C GLN A 64 8.10 36.62 14.85
N GLN A 65 9.03 35.69 14.60
CA GLN A 65 10.33 35.66 15.29
C GLN A 65 11.16 36.90 14.97
N TYR A 66 11.20 37.33 13.70
CA TYR A 66 11.92 38.54 13.29
C TYR A 66 11.31 39.80 13.91
N MET A 67 9.98 39.92 13.88
CA MET A 67 9.23 41.01 14.52
C MET A 67 9.52 41.06 16.04
N SER A 68 9.52 39.92 16.72
CA SER A 68 9.83 39.83 18.15
C SER A 68 11.28 40.25 18.47
N GLN A 69 12.22 40.00 17.57
CA GLN A 69 13.64 40.27 17.81
C GLN A 69 14.04 41.71 17.43
N TYR A 70 13.45 42.27 16.38
CA TYR A 70 13.88 43.56 15.80
C TYR A 70 12.80 44.66 15.85
N GLY A 71 11.57 44.34 16.25
CA GLY A 71 10.46 45.31 16.37
C GLY A 71 9.92 45.83 15.04
N LYS A 72 10.24 45.17 13.92
CA LYS A 72 9.85 45.53 12.57
C LYS A 72 9.66 44.26 11.73
N PHE A 73 8.77 44.30 10.74
CA PHE A 73 8.64 43.24 9.75
C PHE A 73 9.81 43.30 8.75
N ALA A 74 10.17 42.14 8.19
CA ALA A 74 11.20 42.02 7.16
C ALA A 74 10.68 42.42 5.77
#